data_AF-A0A2U1YLQ0-F1
#
_entry.id   AF-A0A2U1YLQ0-F1
#
_cell.length_a   1.000
_cell.length_b   1.000
_cell.length_c   1.000
_cell.angle_alpha   90.00
_cell.angle_beta   90.00
_cell.angle_gamma   90.00
#
_symmetry.space_group_name_H-M   'P 1'
#
loop_
_entity.id
_entity.type
_entity.pdbx_description
1 polymer ?
#
loop_
_entity_poly.entity_id
_entity_poly.type
_entity_poly.pdbx_seq_one_letter_code
_entity_poly.pdbx_strand_id
1 'polypeptide(L)'
;MPRTTRRPGSIGSGGEKRALSCIVTYRVKPSEFDTLRRAGEERGMSAAQYARAAVLSAAGHAIPKVRRPRTIVAPPELQAALPLLGALQSDLRHIRTLLNQLAARGNAGAVKPAMAGYAKAEKTILELAERIIAATLGKRTP
;
A
#
# COMPACT_ATOMS: atom_id res chain seq x y z
N MET A 1 4.19 40.58 -1.90
CA MET A 1 3.57 39.38 -2.54
C MET A 1 2.19 39.16 -1.93
N PRO A 2 1.15 38.83 -2.72
CA PRO A 2 -0.21 38.71 -2.21
C PRO A 2 -0.41 37.40 -1.42
N ARG A 3 -0.97 37.52 -0.21
CA ARG A 3 -1.39 36.37 0.63
C ARG A 3 -2.75 35.87 0.14
N THR A 4 -2.82 34.65 -0.37
CA THR A 4 -4.10 33.96 -0.62
C THR A 4 -4.50 33.16 0.62
N THR A 5 -5.39 33.71 1.44
CA THR A 5 -6.04 33.01 2.54
C THR A 5 -7.18 32.14 1.99
N ARG A 6 -6.96 30.83 1.88
CA ARG A 6 -8.03 29.89 1.53
C ARG A 6 -8.67 29.36 2.80
N ARG A 7 -9.98 29.60 2.98
CA ARG A 7 -10.74 28.98 4.08
C ARG A 7 -10.88 27.48 3.79
N PRO A 8 -10.51 26.57 4.72
CA PRO A 8 -10.77 25.16 4.53
C PRO A 8 -12.30 24.92 4.52
N GLY A 9 -12.75 24.01 3.65
CA GLY A 9 -14.16 23.60 3.60
C GLY A 9 -14.57 22.90 4.90
N SER A 10 -15.78 23.17 5.37
CA SER A 10 -16.35 22.52 6.55
C SER A 10 -16.72 21.08 6.21
N ILE A 11 -16.01 20.11 6.80
CA ILE A 11 -16.49 18.73 6.88
C ILE A 11 -17.06 18.57 8.29
N GLY A 12 -18.38 18.51 8.38
CA GLY A 12 -19.11 18.32 9.63
C GLY A 12 -19.12 16.86 10.09
N SER A 13 -19.52 16.71 11.37
CA SER A 13 -19.75 15.49 12.16
C SER A 13 -18.58 15.05 13.04
N GLY A 14 -18.73 15.30 14.34
CA GLY A 14 -17.84 14.85 15.42
C GLY A 14 -17.51 16.01 16.37
N GLY A 15 -17.96 15.91 17.63
CA GLY A 15 -17.88 16.93 18.69
C GLY A 15 -16.48 17.31 19.18
N GLU A 16 -15.52 17.50 18.27
CA GLU A 16 -14.26 18.15 18.57
C GLU A 16 -14.39 19.63 18.19
N LYS A 17 -14.27 20.54 19.18
CA LYS A 17 -13.95 21.94 18.90
C LYS A 17 -12.58 21.98 18.22
N ARG A 18 -12.52 21.73 16.91
CA ARG A 18 -11.31 21.93 16.11
C ARG A 18 -11.00 23.42 16.20
N ALA A 19 -9.91 23.76 16.87
CA ALA A 19 -9.36 25.11 16.81
C ALA A 19 -9.28 25.49 15.33
N LEU A 20 -9.94 26.59 14.94
CA LEU A 20 -9.97 27.09 13.56
C LEU A 20 -8.53 27.12 13.02
N SER A 21 -8.18 26.13 12.20
CA SER A 21 -6.85 26.01 11.65
C SER A 21 -6.80 26.86 10.39
N CYS A 22 -6.28 28.07 10.52
CA CYS A 22 -5.88 28.85 9.35
C CYS A 22 -4.70 28.12 8.68
N ILE A 23 -4.91 27.64 7.46
CA ILE A 23 -3.85 27.04 6.63
C ILE A 23 -3.22 28.16 5.83
N VAL A 24 -1.92 28.40 6.05
CA VAL A 24 -1.14 29.37 5.29
C VAL A 24 -0.17 28.62 4.40
N THR A 25 -0.32 28.78 3.09
CA THR A 25 0.55 28.17 2.08
C THR A 25 1.45 29.22 1.46
N TYR A 26 2.75 28.93 1.39
CA TYR A 26 3.74 29.76 0.69
C TYR A 26 4.34 28.97 -0.47
N ARG A 27 4.51 29.62 -1.62
CA ARG A 27 5.34 29.10 -2.71
C ARG A 27 6.77 29.58 -2.47
N VAL A 28 7.70 28.65 -2.45
CA VAL A 28 9.14 28.91 -2.25
C VAL A 28 9.92 28.31 -3.40
N LYS A 29 11.06 28.91 -3.73
CA LYS A 29 12.00 28.33 -4.70
C LYS A 29 12.67 27.08 -4.11
N PRO A 30 13.17 26.15 -4.95
CA PRO A 30 13.85 24.94 -4.46
C PRO A 30 15.00 25.23 -3.49
N SER A 31 15.84 26.23 -3.79
CA SER A 31 16.98 26.63 -2.94
C SER A 31 16.55 27.16 -1.56
N GLU A 32 15.43 27.89 -1.50
CA GLU A 32 14.86 28.41 -0.26
C GLU A 32 14.27 27.27 0.58
N PHE A 33 13.63 26.30 -0.07
CA PHE A 33 13.13 25.10 0.60
C PHE A 33 14.25 24.28 1.22
N ASP A 34 15.38 24.11 0.52
CA ASP A 34 16.55 23.39 1.07
C ASP A 34 17.13 24.08 2.30
N THR A 35 17.15 25.41 2.31
CA THR A 35 17.62 26.18 3.46
C THR A 35 16.68 25.99 4.66
N LEU A 36 15.37 26.07 4.43
CA LEU A 36 14.36 25.82 5.48
C LEU A 36 14.41 24.38 5.99
N ARG A 37 14.67 23.41 5.11
CA ARG A 37 14.81 21.99 5.48
C ARG A 37 16.01 21.77 6.37
N ARG A 38 17.19 22.25 5.99
CA ARG A 38 18.42 22.12 6.80
C ARG A 38 18.27 22.79 8.16
N ALA A 39 17.75 24.02 8.19
CA ALA A 39 17.53 24.74 9.44
C ALA A 39 16.49 24.08 10.35
N GLY A 40 15.50 23.41 9.76
CA GLY A 40 14.55 22.55 10.48
C GLY A 40 15.21 21.31 11.05
N GLU A 41 16.01 20.59 10.25
CA GLU A 41 16.71 19.37 10.66
C GLU A 41 17.65 19.61 11.85
N GLU A 42 18.43 20.69 11.84
CA GLU A 42 19.28 21.10 12.97
C GLU A 42 18.50 21.27 14.28
N ARG A 43 17.20 21.58 14.20
CA ARG A 43 16.32 21.85 15.34
C ARG A 43 15.31 20.73 15.60
N GLY A 44 15.43 19.60 14.88
CA GLY A 44 14.50 18.47 14.97
C GLY A 44 13.08 18.80 14.53
N MET A 45 12.92 19.72 13.57
CA MET A 45 11.63 20.21 13.05
C MET A 45 11.53 19.96 11.55
N SER A 46 10.30 19.77 11.04
CA SER A 46 10.07 19.82 9.59
C SER A 46 10.23 21.25 9.05
N ALA A 47 10.52 21.41 7.76
CA ALA A 47 10.67 22.72 7.11
C ALA A 47 9.46 23.65 7.37
N ALA A 48 8.23 23.09 7.34
CA ALA A 48 7.01 23.85 7.61
C ALA A 48 6.86 24.24 9.08
N GLN A 49 7.27 23.37 10.01
CA GLN A 49 7.29 23.69 11.44
C GLN A 49 8.30 24.79 11.75
N TYR A 50 9.49 24.69 11.16
CA TYR A 50 10.53 25.71 11.28
C TYR A 50 10.07 27.06 10.73
N ALA A 51 9.51 27.09 9.52
CA ALA A 51 8.99 28.33 8.93
C ALA A 51 7.89 28.97 9.80
N ARG A 52 6.99 28.16 10.36
CA ARG A 52 5.96 28.65 11.29
C ARG A 52 6.57 29.19 12.58
N ALA A 53 7.55 28.50 13.15
CA ALA A 53 8.25 28.92 14.35
C ALA A 53 9.02 30.24 14.13
N ALA A 54 9.71 30.38 12.99
CA ALA A 54 10.42 31.60 12.62
C ALA A 54 9.49 32.81 12.49
N VAL A 55 8.34 32.65 11.83
CA VAL A 55 7.34 33.72 11.70
C VAL A 55 6.74 34.12 13.05
N LEU A 56 6.43 33.15 13.91
CA LEU A 56 5.89 33.43 15.25
C LEU A 56 6.94 34.10 16.15
N SER A 57 8.19 33.62 16.09
CA SER A 57 9.30 34.22 16.82
C SER A 57 9.57 35.67 16.39
N ALA A 58 9.54 35.95 15.08
CA ALA A 58 9.70 37.30 14.56
C ALA A 58 8.57 38.25 15.00
N ALA A 59 7.37 37.71 15.23
CA ALA A 59 6.23 38.44 15.76
C ALA A 59 6.20 38.52 17.30
N GLY A 60 7.25 38.06 18.00
CA GLY A 60 7.31 38.07 19.47
C GLY A 60 6.36 37.07 20.14
N HIS A 61 5.80 36.13 19.39
CA HIS A 61 4.88 35.13 19.91
C HIS A 61 5.63 33.87 20.36
N ALA A 62 5.14 33.27 21.45
CA ALA A 62 5.65 32.00 21.93
C ALA A 62 5.50 30.91 20.85
N ILE A 63 6.59 30.21 20.58
CA ILE A 63 6.58 29.09 19.63
C ILE A 63 5.81 27.94 20.28
N PRO A 64 4.71 27.46 19.68
CA PRO A 64 3.95 26.35 20.24
C PRO A 64 4.86 25.12 20.32
N LYS A 65 4.94 24.51 21.51
CA LYS A 65 5.67 23.25 21.70
C LYS A 65 5.14 22.25 20.68
N VAL A 66 6.02 21.75 19.82
CA VAL A 66 5.69 20.70 18.86
C VAL A 66 5.12 19.55 19.69
N ARG A 67 3.82 19.30 19.57
CA ARG A 67 3.23 18.06 20.09
C ARG A 67 4.04 16.97 19.44
N ARG A 68 4.94 16.34 20.21
CA ARG A 68 5.56 15.08 19.81
C ARG A 68 4.40 14.22 19.28
N PRO A 69 4.58 13.51 18.15
CA PRO A 69 3.59 12.52 17.75
C PRO A 69 3.27 11.74 19.01
N ARG A 70 2.00 11.77 19.45
CA ARG A 70 1.58 10.88 20.52
C ARG A 70 2.01 9.52 20.03
N THR A 71 3.00 8.93 20.68
CA THR A 71 3.27 7.51 20.51
C THR A 71 1.94 6.89 20.86
N ILE A 72 1.18 6.49 19.84
CA ILE A 72 -0.03 5.74 20.06
C ILE A 72 0.51 4.45 20.63
N VAL A 73 0.48 4.32 21.96
CA VAL A 73 0.79 3.08 22.65
C VAL A 73 -0.37 2.17 22.28
N ALA A 74 -0.26 1.56 21.10
CA ALA A 74 -1.21 0.57 20.67
C ALA A 74 -1.19 -0.54 21.73
N PRO A 75 -2.36 -1.05 22.15
CA PRO A 75 -2.44 -2.19 23.05
C PRO A 75 -1.49 -3.30 22.57
N PRO A 76 -0.87 -4.07 23.48
CA PRO A 76 0.10 -5.11 23.12
C PRO A 76 -0.48 -6.11 22.11
N GLU A 77 -1.78 -6.38 22.18
CA GLU A 77 -2.55 -7.21 21.23
C GLU A 77 -2.51 -6.63 19.80
N LEU A 78 -2.67 -5.31 19.66
CA LEU A 78 -2.61 -4.62 18.37
C LEU A 78 -1.18 -4.57 17.83
N GLN A 79 -0.18 -4.43 18.70
CA GLN A 79 1.22 -4.52 18.30
C GLN A 79 1.60 -5.94 17.83
N ALA A 80 1.08 -6.97 18.50
CA ALA A 80 1.24 -8.36 18.09
C ALA A 80 0.52 -8.70 16.78
N ALA A 81 -0.55 -7.99 16.45
CA ALA A 81 -1.29 -8.17 15.19
C ALA A 81 -0.60 -7.52 13.96
N LEU A 82 0.24 -6.50 14.15
CA LEU A 82 0.90 -5.79 13.04
C LEU A 82 1.78 -6.68 12.15
N PRO A 83 2.64 -7.57 12.69
CA PRO A 83 3.41 -8.51 11.88
C PRO A 83 2.53 -9.45 11.06
N LEU A 84 1.41 -9.92 11.63
CA LEU A 84 0.47 -10.81 10.97
C LEU A 84 -0.23 -10.13 9.79
N LEU A 85 -0.63 -8.86 9.97
CA LEU A 85 -1.19 -8.04 8.89
C LEU A 85 -0.15 -7.77 7.79
N GLY A 86 1.11 -7.57 8.15
CA GLY A 86 2.22 -7.44 7.21
C GLY A 86 2.45 -8.71 6.38
N ALA A 87 2.41 -9.89 7.02
CA ALA A 87 2.51 -11.18 6.35
C ALA A 87 1.35 -11.40 5.38
N LEU A 88 0.11 -11.15 5.82
CA LEU A 88 -1.08 -11.24 4.98
C LEU A 88 -0.98 -10.32 3.74
N GLN A 89 -0.49 -9.09 3.92
CA GLN A 89 -0.28 -8.18 2.79
C GLN A 89 0.76 -8.72 1.80
N SER A 90 1.83 -9.35 2.30
CA SER A 90 2.84 -9.98 1.45
C SER A 90 2.24 -11.13 0.63
N ASP A 91 1.47 -12.00 1.27
CA ASP A 91 0.81 -13.14 0.62
C ASP A 91 -0.17 -12.67 -0.46
N LEU A 92 -0.96 -11.64 -0.20
CA LEU A 92 -1.86 -11.04 -1.19
C LEU A 92 -1.11 -10.47 -2.40
N ARG A 93 0.06 -9.86 -2.20
CA ARG A 93 0.92 -9.40 -3.31
C ARG A 93 1.48 -10.57 -4.11
N HIS A 94 1.86 -11.66 -3.44
CA HIS A 94 2.34 -12.86 -4.10
C HIS A 94 1.24 -13.52 -4.94
N ILE A 95 0.04 -13.70 -4.39
CA ILE A 95 -1.14 -14.22 -5.10
C ILE A 95 -1.45 -13.36 -6.33
N ARG A 96 -1.46 -12.03 -6.18
CA ARG A 96 -1.66 -11.11 -7.31
C ARG A 96 -0.60 -11.29 -8.41
N THR A 97 0.65 -11.55 -8.03
CA THR A 97 1.74 -11.79 -8.99
C THR A 97 1.51 -13.10 -9.75
N LEU A 98 1.13 -14.17 -9.06
CA LEU A 98 0.78 -15.45 -9.69
C LEU A 98 -0.42 -15.30 -10.64
N LEU A 99 -1.45 -14.57 -10.24
CA LEU A 99 -2.61 -14.28 -11.09
C LEU A 99 -2.22 -13.49 -12.34
N ASN A 100 -1.34 -12.50 -12.21
CA ASN A 100 -0.82 -11.76 -13.36
C ASN A 100 0.03 -12.64 -14.30
N GLN A 101 0.84 -13.55 -13.75
CA GLN A 101 1.60 -14.51 -14.55
C GLN A 101 0.68 -15.48 -15.29
N LEU A 102 -0.40 -15.93 -14.64
CA LEU A 102 -1.41 -16.79 -15.25
C LEU A 102 -2.19 -16.05 -16.34
N ALA A 103 -2.58 -14.81 -16.09
CA ALA A 103 -3.21 -13.94 -17.08
C ALA A 103 -2.27 -13.67 -18.27
N ALA A 104 -0.98 -13.43 -18.03
CA ALA A 104 0.01 -13.26 -19.10
C ALA A 104 0.18 -14.53 -19.94
N ARG A 105 0.20 -15.72 -19.31
CA ARG A 105 0.24 -17.01 -20.03
C ARG A 105 -1.07 -17.28 -20.80
N GLY A 106 -2.21 -16.86 -20.26
CA GLY A 106 -3.51 -16.92 -20.94
C GLY A 106 -3.56 -16.01 -22.17
N ASN A 107 -3.13 -14.76 -22.03
CA ASN A 107 -3.08 -13.78 -23.12
C ASN A 107 -2.03 -14.12 -24.18
N ALA A 108 -0.93 -14.79 -23.81
CA ALA A 108 0.07 -15.32 -24.73
C ALA A 108 -0.39 -16.61 -25.47
N GLY A 109 -1.63 -17.07 -25.26
CA GLY A 109 -2.17 -18.26 -25.93
C GLY A 109 -1.59 -19.60 -25.45
N ALA A 110 -0.70 -19.60 -24.44
CA ALA A 110 0.01 -20.79 -23.95
C ALA A 110 -0.85 -21.71 -23.05
N VAL A 111 -2.02 -21.25 -22.61
CA VAL A 111 -2.95 -22.06 -21.79
C VAL A 111 -3.68 -23.12 -22.62
N LYS A 112 -4.03 -22.84 -23.89
CA LYS A 112 -4.68 -23.82 -24.78
C LYS A 112 -3.79 -25.05 -25.08
N PRO A 113 -2.50 -24.91 -25.43
CA PRO A 113 -1.59 -26.04 -25.62
C PRO A 113 -1.38 -26.89 -24.36
N ALA A 114 -1.25 -26.24 -23.20
CA ALA A 114 -1.10 -26.94 -21.92
C ALA A 114 -2.35 -27.76 -21.57
N MET A 115 -3.54 -27.17 -21.71
CA MET A 115 -4.83 -27.86 -21.50
C MET A 115 -5.07 -28.98 -22.53
N ALA A 116 -4.63 -28.80 -23.79
CA ALA A 116 -4.68 -29.85 -24.81
C ALA A 116 -3.72 -31.01 -24.49
N GLY A 117 -2.55 -30.73 -23.90
CA GLY A 117 -1.63 -31.74 -23.38
C GLY A 117 -2.24 -32.57 -22.26
N TYR A 118 -2.93 -31.93 -21.31
CA TYR A 118 -3.64 -32.62 -20.23
C TYR A 118 -4.81 -33.48 -20.75
N ALA A 119 -5.61 -32.97 -21.67
CA ALA A 119 -6.70 -33.75 -22.29
C ALA A 119 -6.18 -34.95 -23.09
N LYS A 120 -5.02 -34.83 -23.76
CA LYS A 120 -4.38 -35.93 -24.46
C LYS A 120 -3.87 -36.99 -23.48
N ALA A 121 -3.27 -36.58 -22.36
CA ALA A 121 -2.81 -37.47 -21.30
C ALA A 121 -3.98 -38.24 -20.65
N GLU A 122 -5.09 -37.55 -20.36
CA GLU A 122 -6.31 -38.14 -19.80
C GLU A 122 -6.88 -39.23 -20.71
N LYS A 123 -6.97 -38.98 -22.01
CA LYS A 123 -7.41 -39.97 -23.01
C LYS A 123 -6.52 -41.21 -23.03
N THR A 124 -5.19 -41.04 -23.02
CA THR A 124 -4.25 -42.18 -22.96
C THR A 124 -4.36 -42.99 -21.66
N ILE A 125 -4.63 -42.34 -20.53
CA ILE A 125 -4.79 -43.03 -19.24
C ILE A 125 -6.09 -43.83 -19.24
N LEU A 126 -7.18 -43.27 -19.78
CA LEU A 126 -8.46 -43.96 -19.93
C LEU A 126 -8.35 -45.18 -20.87
N GLU A 127 -7.73 -45.02 -22.03
CA GLU A 127 -7.48 -46.13 -22.96
C GLU A 127 -6.59 -47.23 -22.34
N LEU A 128 -5.59 -46.85 -21.54
CA LEU A 128 -4.75 -47.80 -20.80
C LEU A 128 -5.58 -48.54 -19.75
N ALA A 129 -6.43 -47.83 -19.00
CA ALA A 129 -7.31 -48.42 -17.99
C ALA A 129 -8.30 -49.41 -18.64
N GLU A 130 -8.90 -49.06 -19.77
CA GLU A 130 -9.80 -49.94 -20.53
C GLU A 130 -9.08 -51.22 -21.01
N ARG A 131 -7.84 -51.12 -21.49
CA ARG A 131 -7.03 -52.28 -21.89
C ARG A 131 -6.68 -53.18 -20.71
N ILE A 132 -6.37 -52.60 -19.54
CA ILE A 132 -6.13 -53.35 -18.31
C ILE A 132 -7.41 -54.07 -17.85
N ILE A 133 -8.55 -53.39 -17.92
CA ILE A 133 -9.87 -53.98 -17.59
C ILE A 133 -10.22 -55.11 -18.57
N ALA A 134 -10.00 -54.94 -19.87
CA ALA A 134 -10.25 -55.98 -20.87
C ALA A 134 -9.33 -57.21 -20.67
N ALA A 135 -8.05 -56.98 -20.36
CA ALA A 135 -7.08 -58.03 -20.07
C ALA A 135 -7.41 -58.81 -18.77
N THR A 136 -7.89 -58.11 -17.74
CA THR A 136 -8.29 -58.74 -16.46
C THR A 136 -9.63 -59.47 -16.54
N LEU A 137 -10.55 -59.05 -17.41
CA LEU A 137 -11.82 -59.72 -17.68
C LEU A 137 -11.74 -60.85 -18.73
N GLY A 138 -10.54 -61.17 -19.23
CA GLY A 138 -10.30 -62.31 -20.13
C GLY A 138 -10.87 -62.15 -21.54
N LYS A 139 -11.37 -60.97 -21.92
CA LYS A 139 -11.84 -60.69 -23.28
C LYS A 139 -10.66 -60.21 -24.12
N ARG A 140 -10.05 -61.12 -24.89
CA ARG A 140 -9.18 -60.73 -26.00
C ARG A 140 -10.02 -59.96 -27.03
N THR A 141 -9.82 -58.66 -27.13
CA THR A 141 -10.23 -57.88 -28.31
C THR A 141 -9.36 -58.31 -29.50
N PRO A 142 -9.91 -58.40 -30.73
CA PRO A 142 -9.13 -58.67 -31.93
C PRO A 142 -8.08 -57.60 -32.21
#